data_AF-A0A2D0NAK2-F1
#
_entry.id   AF-A0A2D0NAK2-F1
#
_cell.length_a   1.000
_cell.length_b   1.000
_cell.length_c   1.000
_cell.angle_alpha   90.00
_cell.angle_beta   90.00
_cell.angle_gamma   90.00
#
_symmetry.space_group_name_H-M   'P 1'
#
loop_
_entity.id
_entity.type
_entity.pdbx_description
1 polymer ?
#
loop_
_entity_poly.entity_id
_entity_poly.type
_entity_poly.pdbx_seq_one_letter_code
_entity_poly.pdbx_strand_id
1 'polypeptide(L)'
;MKTSNNHFAGKLLYALLFLLVIPLGLWFWAGATEDLIGFPAVQSTAGGWILMGAGVGLMLWAMAALKIRGEGLPMNAYPPKKFVRSGPYRLFRHPIYWGFAFFLIGLFLYTGSASGLWLVTPISILSMIALVTGYEALDLRVRFPGQSIRTVLALLAAGPERPQLRDRLASLFWVGSLWLVVNTILHLLLSHSPSLFDLSILVPTLPQAAYYLSIFLVLLVPFLLTSRTQLRVWSVSALLGLALYLYVSLVFPRIGTRLLEPGSTSWLAMPLFLLLLSIRPLFQRSRTAGWLMAVVVLALVVTRLTVSPWILLQLAVHSGIYLLATNADRIWQFLRMEAELVANSWQEWVFGKIRVINHGFYVGFGAFFGILLAGILAGAAYAWGILAFTFTVIVFSALWAQLIEGSEKLKRPFGYYGALVGIIFGSLLVRLLGFNGWVIIGTVSVVMPWVQAIGRLRCLVNGCCHGHPVDNPEVGIRYFHERSRVCGISGLKGELLHPTPLYAILWLFLVGFILLGLWNHHYSAPFIFGLYLILTGLGRFVEEAYRGEVQTPILRGLRLYQWTAILSVLIGIGFTLITVEPFFLRPDFSWNTVLAAALGGLFTAFAMGVDFPYSNARFSRLV
;
A
#
# COMPACT_ATOMS: atom_id res chain seq x y z
N MET A 1 -7.24 26.83 38.23
CA MET A 1 -5.76 26.86 38.07
C MET A 1 -5.12 25.51 37.69
N LYS A 2 -5.59 24.35 38.18
CA LYS A 2 -5.06 23.02 37.78
C LYS A 2 -5.31 22.61 36.30
N THR A 3 -6.31 23.17 35.63
CA THR A 3 -6.68 22.82 34.25
C THR A 3 -5.85 23.52 33.17
N SER A 4 -5.28 24.72 33.43
CA SER A 4 -4.49 25.46 32.43
C SER A 4 -3.07 24.93 32.28
N ASN A 5 -2.42 24.53 33.37
CA ASN A 5 -1.05 23.96 33.35
C ASN A 5 -1.00 22.63 32.58
N ASN A 6 -2.03 21.78 32.72
CA ASN A 6 -2.13 20.52 31.98
C ASN A 6 -2.27 20.75 30.47
N HIS A 7 -2.93 21.82 30.06
CA HIS A 7 -3.12 22.13 28.65
C HIS A 7 -1.85 22.70 27.98
N PHE A 8 -1.05 23.49 28.72
CA PHE A 8 0.26 23.94 28.25
C PHE A 8 1.27 22.79 28.16
N ALA A 9 1.36 21.96 29.20
CA ALA A 9 2.24 20.79 29.22
C ALA A 9 1.92 19.82 28.06
N GLY A 10 0.64 19.56 27.78
CA GLY A 10 0.24 18.73 26.65
C GLY A 10 0.67 19.29 25.29
N LYS A 11 0.53 20.60 25.08
CA LYS A 11 1.01 21.27 23.85
C LYS A 11 2.52 21.21 23.72
N LEU A 12 3.26 21.42 24.80
CA LEU A 12 4.72 21.34 24.82
C LEU A 12 5.20 19.92 24.50
N LEU A 13 4.63 18.91 25.16
CA LEU A 13 4.96 17.50 24.89
C LEU A 13 4.65 17.12 23.44
N TYR A 14 3.52 17.57 22.90
CA TYR A 14 3.17 17.33 21.50
C TYR A 14 4.17 18.02 20.55
N ALA A 15 4.56 19.27 20.85
CA ALA A 15 5.58 19.98 20.07
C ALA A 15 6.94 19.24 20.11
N LEU A 16 7.40 18.84 21.30
CA LEU A 16 8.64 18.10 21.49
C LEU A 16 8.62 16.76 20.75
N LEU A 17 7.48 16.06 20.76
CA LEU A 17 7.31 14.81 20.03
C LEU A 17 7.56 15.00 18.53
N PHE A 18 6.93 15.98 17.89
CA PHE A 18 7.00 16.17 16.44
C PHE A 18 8.23 16.95 15.96
N LEU A 19 8.77 17.86 16.76
CA LEU A 19 9.92 18.68 16.37
C LEU A 19 11.26 18.05 16.76
N LEU A 20 11.29 17.15 17.74
CA LEU A 20 12.53 16.59 18.26
C LEU A 20 12.52 15.07 18.29
N VAL A 21 11.58 14.43 19.00
CA VAL A 21 11.61 12.98 19.22
C VAL A 21 11.45 12.20 17.92
N ILE A 22 10.45 12.55 17.08
CA ILE A 22 10.23 11.88 15.80
C ILE A 22 11.41 12.10 14.84
N PRO A 23 11.86 13.35 14.55
CA PRO A 23 13.00 13.56 13.66
C PRO A 23 14.28 12.86 14.12
N LEU A 24 14.62 12.93 15.41
CA LEU A 24 15.80 12.23 15.95
C LEU A 24 15.63 10.71 15.91
N GLY A 25 14.43 10.19 16.20
CA GLY A 25 14.13 8.77 16.10
C GLY A 25 14.25 8.25 14.67
N LEU A 26 13.79 9.01 13.67
CA LEU A 26 13.95 8.69 12.26
C LEU A 26 15.42 8.72 11.82
N TRP A 27 16.19 9.70 12.29
CA TRP A 27 17.62 9.79 12.01
C TRP A 27 18.40 8.63 12.65
N PHE A 28 18.10 8.29 13.92
CA PHE A 28 18.66 7.13 14.59
C PHE A 28 18.29 5.83 13.88
N TRP A 29 17.02 5.66 13.50
CA TRP A 29 16.56 4.49 12.77
C TRP A 29 17.32 4.34 11.44
N ALA A 30 17.50 5.44 10.69
CA ALA A 30 18.27 5.42 9.46
C ALA A 30 19.69 4.89 9.67
N GLY A 31 20.42 5.45 10.65
CA GLY A 31 21.79 5.00 10.97
C GLY A 31 21.86 3.56 11.46
N ALA A 32 20.90 3.12 12.28
CA ALA A 32 20.87 1.78 12.83
C ALA A 32 20.52 0.69 11.81
N THR A 33 19.89 1.03 10.69
CA THR A 33 19.58 0.10 9.60
C THR A 33 20.35 0.38 8.32
N GLU A 34 21.41 1.20 8.37
CA GLU A 34 22.22 1.57 7.19
C GLU A 34 22.83 0.34 6.52
N ASP A 35 23.49 -0.53 7.30
CA ASP A 35 24.16 -1.74 6.79
C ASP A 35 23.19 -2.82 6.27
N LEU A 36 21.89 -2.69 6.58
CA LEU A 36 20.87 -3.63 6.12
C LEU A 36 20.37 -3.31 4.71
N ILE A 37 20.63 -2.09 4.21
CA ILE A 37 20.09 -1.62 2.95
C ILE A 37 21.15 -1.75 1.85
N GLY A 38 21.01 -2.79 1.02
CA GLY A 38 21.92 -3.04 -0.11
C GLY A 38 21.76 -2.10 -1.32
N PHE A 39 21.02 -1.00 -1.17
CA PHE A 39 20.84 -0.01 -2.23
C PHE A 39 21.89 1.10 -2.15
N PRO A 40 22.30 1.71 -3.27
CA PRO A 40 23.30 2.76 -3.27
C PRO A 40 22.90 3.97 -2.44
N ALA A 41 23.84 4.46 -1.64
CA ALA A 41 23.80 5.77 -1.03
C ALA A 41 23.92 6.86 -2.11
N VAL A 42 22.97 7.80 -2.13
CA VAL A 42 23.05 8.98 -3.01
C VAL A 42 23.45 10.17 -2.17
N GLN A 43 24.63 10.73 -2.44
CA GLN A 43 25.08 11.94 -1.78
C GLN A 43 25.09 13.14 -2.73
N SER A 44 24.48 14.24 -2.29
CA SER A 44 24.56 15.53 -2.97
C SER A 44 24.49 16.66 -1.94
N THR A 45 25.62 17.30 -1.68
CA THR A 45 25.69 18.42 -0.73
C THR A 45 24.78 19.58 -1.14
N ALA A 46 24.84 19.98 -2.40
CA ALA A 46 24.02 21.08 -2.92
C ALA A 46 22.53 20.70 -2.95
N GLY A 47 22.20 19.51 -3.47
CA GLY A 47 20.81 19.03 -3.51
C GLY A 47 20.21 18.87 -2.11
N GLY A 48 21.01 18.39 -1.16
CA GLY A 48 20.64 18.25 0.23
C GLY A 48 20.28 19.59 0.89
N TRP A 49 21.16 20.59 0.81
CA TRP A 49 20.89 21.93 1.35
C TRP A 49 19.68 22.62 0.70
N ILE A 50 19.53 22.51 -0.62
CA ILE A 50 18.41 23.09 -1.35
C ILE A 50 17.09 22.48 -0.85
N LEU A 51 16.99 21.15 -0.75
CA LEU A 51 15.78 20.47 -0.34
C LEU A 51 15.46 20.67 1.15
N MET A 52 16.49 20.65 2.02
CA MET A 52 16.32 20.97 3.44
C MET A 52 15.81 22.40 3.63
N GLY A 53 16.43 23.38 2.98
CA GLY A 53 16.03 24.78 3.05
C GLY A 53 14.62 25.02 2.51
N ALA A 54 14.29 24.44 1.35
CA ALA A 54 12.95 24.49 0.79
C ALA A 54 11.90 23.82 1.70
N GLY A 55 12.24 22.68 2.28
CA GLY A 55 11.40 21.93 3.21
C GLY A 55 11.07 22.72 4.47
N VAL A 56 12.10 23.25 5.14
CA VAL A 56 11.94 24.09 6.34
C VAL A 56 11.18 25.37 6.02
N GLY A 57 11.52 26.05 4.92
CA GLY A 57 10.82 27.26 4.48
C GLY A 57 9.32 27.02 4.25
N LEU A 58 8.96 25.92 3.58
CA LEU A 58 7.56 25.55 3.34
C LEU A 58 6.82 25.20 4.64
N MET A 59 7.47 24.48 5.57
CA MET A 59 6.90 24.18 6.88
C MET A 59 6.62 25.46 7.68
N LEU A 60 7.62 26.34 7.82
CA LEU A 60 7.48 27.58 8.58
C LEU A 60 6.41 28.50 7.97
N TRP A 61 6.37 28.62 6.64
CA TRP A 61 5.33 29.41 5.96
C TRP A 61 3.93 28.85 6.21
N ALA A 62 3.77 27.52 6.19
CA ALA A 62 2.51 26.85 6.46
C ALA A 62 2.08 26.93 7.92
N MET A 63 3.01 26.77 8.86
CA MET A 63 2.75 26.94 10.29
C MET A 63 2.34 28.37 10.62
N ALA A 64 3.01 29.37 10.04
CA ALA A 64 2.64 30.78 10.19
C ALA A 64 1.24 31.06 9.61
N ALA A 65 0.92 30.51 8.43
CA ALA A 65 -0.40 30.66 7.83
C ALA A 65 -1.52 30.05 8.71
N LEU A 66 -1.30 28.88 9.30
CA LEU A 66 -2.26 28.28 10.25
C LEU A 66 -2.41 29.11 11.53
N LYS A 67 -1.31 29.60 12.08
CA LYS A 67 -1.34 30.40 13.32
C LYS A 67 -2.07 31.72 13.10
N ILE A 68 -1.73 32.45 12.04
CA ILE A 68 -2.24 33.80 11.77
C ILE A 68 -3.67 33.75 11.23
N ARG A 69 -3.97 32.86 10.27
CA ARG A 69 -5.27 32.84 9.57
C ARG A 69 -6.23 31.77 10.10
N GLY A 70 -5.69 30.69 10.66
CA GLY A 70 -6.46 29.58 11.23
C GLY A 70 -6.76 29.74 12.71
N GLU A 71 -6.11 30.68 13.41
CA GLU A 71 -6.24 30.94 14.85
C GLU A 71 -6.03 29.69 15.73
N GLY A 72 -5.10 28.81 15.33
CA GLY A 72 -4.71 27.65 16.13
C GLY A 72 -3.29 27.18 15.85
N LEU A 73 -2.92 26.06 16.46
CA LEU A 73 -1.58 25.49 16.31
C LEU A 73 -1.54 24.52 15.13
N PRO A 74 -0.37 24.34 14.48
CA PRO A 74 -0.15 23.32 13.46
C PRO A 74 -0.04 21.93 14.12
N MET A 75 -1.03 21.55 14.93
CA MET A 75 -1.05 20.32 15.72
C MET A 75 -2.42 19.67 15.58
N ASN A 76 -2.45 18.40 15.20
CA ASN A 76 -3.71 17.66 15.02
C ASN A 76 -4.50 17.55 16.32
N ALA A 77 -3.81 17.46 17.46
CA ALA A 77 -4.42 17.48 18.78
C ALA A 77 -4.93 18.87 19.22
N TYR A 78 -4.49 19.95 18.58
CA TYR A 78 -4.86 21.34 18.89
C TYR A 78 -5.14 22.13 17.60
N PRO A 79 -6.19 21.72 16.85
CA PRO A 79 -6.42 22.15 15.50
C PRO A 79 -6.82 23.63 15.37
N PRO A 80 -6.65 24.24 14.19
CA PRO A 80 -7.11 25.60 13.90
C PRO A 80 -8.65 25.71 13.96
N LYS A 81 -9.13 26.87 14.40
CA LYS A 81 -10.56 27.20 14.50
C LYS A 81 -11.17 27.57 13.15
N LYS A 82 -10.36 28.13 12.24
CA LYS A 82 -10.80 28.61 10.93
C LYS A 82 -10.14 27.80 9.82
N PHE A 83 -10.91 27.57 8.75
CA PHE A 83 -10.43 26.85 7.57
C PHE A 83 -9.53 27.76 6.71
N VAL A 84 -8.26 27.41 6.58
CA VAL A 84 -7.26 28.24 5.87
C VAL A 84 -7.18 27.86 4.39
N ARG A 85 -7.41 28.85 3.52
CA ARG A 85 -7.45 28.68 2.04
C ARG A 85 -6.35 29.42 1.27
N SER A 86 -5.47 30.11 1.97
CA SER A 86 -4.56 31.09 1.39
C SER A 86 -3.10 30.86 1.80
N GLY A 87 -2.16 31.47 1.08
CA GLY A 87 -0.72 31.20 1.27
C GLY A 87 -0.35 29.80 0.75
N PRO A 88 0.44 29.00 1.48
CA PRO A 88 0.91 27.70 1.00
C PRO A 88 -0.25 26.69 0.84
N TYR A 89 -1.35 26.88 1.57
CA TYR A 89 -2.58 26.08 1.45
C TYR A 89 -3.32 26.27 0.11
N ARG A 90 -2.95 27.28 -0.68
CA ARG A 90 -3.43 27.44 -2.07
C ARG A 90 -2.68 26.51 -3.03
N LEU A 91 -1.45 26.13 -2.71
CA LEU A 91 -0.59 25.26 -3.55
C LEU A 91 -0.83 23.79 -3.21
N PHE A 92 -0.73 23.45 -1.93
CA PHE A 92 -0.86 22.09 -1.40
C PHE A 92 -1.94 22.03 -0.32
N ARG A 93 -2.63 20.88 -0.18
CA ARG A 93 -3.58 20.69 0.93
C ARG A 93 -2.88 20.50 2.27
N HIS A 94 -1.71 19.84 2.25
CA HIS A 94 -0.90 19.54 3.43
C HIS A 94 0.56 20.01 3.25
N PRO A 95 0.81 21.33 3.14
CA PRO A 95 2.13 21.88 2.85
C PRO A 95 3.19 21.56 3.92
N ILE A 96 2.80 21.38 5.19
CA ILE A 96 3.73 20.97 6.26
C ILE A 96 4.30 19.58 5.97
N TYR A 97 3.48 18.62 5.54
CA TYR A 97 3.93 17.27 5.20
C TYR A 97 4.79 17.22 3.94
N TRP A 98 4.48 18.05 2.94
CA TRP A 98 5.37 18.24 1.79
C TRP A 98 6.73 18.80 2.22
N GLY A 99 6.74 19.80 3.10
CA GLY A 99 7.97 20.39 3.61
C GLY A 99 8.80 19.40 4.43
N PHE A 100 8.16 18.58 5.27
CA PHE A 100 8.85 17.54 6.03
C PHE A 100 9.41 16.43 5.13
N ALA A 101 8.68 16.02 4.10
CA ALA A 101 9.19 15.07 3.12
C ALA A 101 10.43 15.60 2.39
N PHE A 102 10.40 16.85 1.91
CA PHE A 102 11.57 17.48 1.29
C PHE A 102 12.75 17.62 2.25
N PHE A 103 12.48 17.94 3.51
CA PHE A 103 13.51 17.99 4.54
C PHE A 103 14.18 16.63 4.74
N LEU A 104 13.42 15.54 4.87
CA LEU A 104 13.99 14.19 5.04
C LEU A 104 14.81 13.75 3.81
N ILE A 105 14.28 13.95 2.60
CA ILE A 105 15.02 13.65 1.36
C ILE A 105 16.33 14.45 1.32
N GLY A 106 16.26 15.76 1.60
CA GLY A 106 17.44 16.63 1.61
C GLY A 106 18.47 16.22 2.66
N LEU A 107 18.02 15.87 3.88
CA LEU A 107 18.88 15.42 4.96
C LEU A 107 19.66 14.17 4.57
N PHE A 108 18.99 13.15 4.04
CA PHE A 108 19.65 11.89 3.71
C PHE A 108 20.45 11.94 2.40
N LEU A 109 20.12 12.86 1.48
CA LEU A 109 21.01 13.22 0.38
C LEU A 109 22.27 13.96 0.86
N TYR A 110 22.16 14.80 1.89
CA TYR A 110 23.31 15.50 2.45
C TYR A 110 24.25 14.53 3.19
N THR A 111 23.68 13.66 4.04
CA THR A 111 24.45 12.69 4.81
C THR A 111 24.89 11.47 4.00
N GLY A 112 24.29 11.24 2.82
CA GLY A 112 24.54 10.06 2.00
C GLY A 112 24.05 8.77 2.64
N SER A 113 22.90 8.78 3.33
CA SER A 113 22.35 7.57 3.98
C SER A 113 21.42 6.83 3.03
N ALA A 114 21.79 5.60 2.67
CA ALA A 114 20.97 4.70 1.86
C ALA A 114 19.70 4.31 2.62
N SER A 115 19.80 3.97 3.91
CA SER A 115 18.63 3.61 4.72
C SER A 115 17.68 4.79 4.91
N GLY A 116 18.22 5.98 5.11
CA GLY A 116 17.46 7.21 5.17
C GLY A 116 16.59 7.44 3.92
N LEU A 117 17.17 7.23 2.73
CA LEU A 117 16.50 7.46 1.44
C LEU A 117 15.53 6.34 1.05
N TRP A 118 15.93 5.07 1.21
CA TRP A 118 15.19 3.91 0.67
C TRP A 118 14.21 3.29 1.66
N LEU A 119 14.41 3.48 2.97
CA LEU A 119 13.57 2.92 4.02
C LEU A 119 12.83 4.01 4.81
N VAL A 120 13.57 4.87 5.49
CA VAL A 120 12.99 5.80 6.48
C VAL A 120 12.10 6.84 5.82
N THR A 121 12.55 7.45 4.72
CA THR A 121 11.79 8.49 4.03
C THR A 121 10.48 7.96 3.42
N PRO A 122 10.45 6.85 2.64
CA PRO A 122 9.21 6.30 2.12
C PRO A 122 8.23 5.88 3.21
N ILE A 123 8.70 5.23 4.28
CA ILE A 123 7.83 4.85 5.40
C ILE A 123 7.27 6.09 6.13
N SER A 124 8.07 7.14 6.29
CA SER A 124 7.61 8.41 6.86
C SER A 124 6.53 9.08 6.01
N ILE A 125 6.71 9.08 4.68
CA ILE A 125 5.71 9.60 3.74
C ILE A 125 4.42 8.77 3.81
N LEU A 126 4.52 7.45 3.81
CA LEU A 126 3.36 6.57 3.96
C LEU A 126 2.66 6.79 5.32
N SER A 127 3.42 7.03 6.39
CA SER A 127 2.87 7.35 7.71
C SER A 127 2.09 8.67 7.72
N MET A 128 2.62 9.71 7.05
CA MET A 128 1.89 10.98 6.88
C MET A 128 0.61 10.79 6.04
N ILE A 129 0.67 10.01 4.96
CA ILE A 129 -0.51 9.68 4.14
C ILE A 129 -1.55 8.92 4.97
N ALA A 130 -1.13 7.96 5.77
CA ALA A 130 -2.00 7.19 6.65
C ALA A 130 -2.66 8.10 7.72
N LEU A 131 -1.91 9.02 8.32
CA LEU A 131 -2.43 9.99 9.28
C LEU A 131 -3.45 10.94 8.63
N VAL A 132 -3.17 11.42 7.42
CA VAL A 132 -4.09 12.29 6.68
C VAL A 132 -5.38 11.54 6.32
N THR A 133 -5.26 10.35 5.74
CA THR A 133 -6.42 9.60 5.20
C THR A 133 -7.22 8.87 6.27
N GLY A 134 -6.59 8.47 7.37
CA GLY A 134 -7.20 7.76 8.50
C GLY A 134 -7.58 8.65 9.69
N TYR A 135 -7.24 9.94 9.67
CA TYR A 135 -7.63 10.86 10.74
C TYR A 135 -7.94 12.27 10.23
N GLU A 136 -6.94 13.02 9.73
CA GLU A 136 -7.11 14.47 9.51
C GLU A 136 -8.16 14.82 8.46
N ALA A 137 -8.20 14.11 7.34
CA ALA A 137 -9.12 14.41 6.25
C ALA A 137 -10.58 14.15 6.67
N LEU A 138 -10.82 13.13 7.49
CA LEU A 138 -12.13 12.82 8.04
C LEU A 138 -12.53 13.87 9.10
N ASP A 139 -11.63 14.17 10.02
CA ASP A 139 -11.80 15.19 11.07
C ASP A 139 -12.02 16.60 10.46
N LEU A 140 -11.34 16.95 9.37
CA LEU A 140 -11.57 18.20 8.63
C LEU A 140 -12.96 18.26 7.98
N ARG A 141 -13.46 17.16 7.40
CA ARG A 141 -14.82 17.12 6.82
C ARG A 141 -15.89 17.31 7.89
N VAL A 142 -15.70 16.74 9.08
CA VAL A 142 -16.62 16.88 10.21
C VAL A 142 -16.60 18.30 10.78
N ARG A 143 -15.42 18.89 10.99
CA ARG A 143 -15.29 20.23 11.58
C ARG A 143 -15.68 21.36 10.65
N PHE A 144 -15.43 21.20 9.35
CA PHE A 144 -15.69 22.23 8.34
C PHE A 144 -16.58 21.66 7.22
N PRO A 145 -17.85 21.34 7.52
CA PRO A 145 -18.76 20.75 6.54
C PRO A 145 -18.95 21.68 5.34
N GLY A 146 -18.97 21.11 4.14
CA GLY A 146 -19.10 21.84 2.87
C GLY A 146 -17.87 22.68 2.48
N GLN A 147 -16.83 22.75 3.32
CA GLN A 147 -15.62 23.50 3.00
C GLN A 147 -14.59 22.60 2.33
N SER A 148 -14.22 22.96 1.11
CA SER A 148 -13.09 22.34 0.42
C SER A 148 -12.28 23.38 -0.33
N ILE A 149 -11.00 23.07 -0.57
CA ILE A 149 -10.14 23.86 -1.43
C ILE A 149 -9.64 23.02 -2.60
N ARG A 150 -9.81 23.58 -3.79
CA ARG A 150 -9.09 23.17 -4.99
C ARG A 150 -7.74 23.89 -5.00
N THR A 151 -6.68 23.15 -4.69
CA THR A 151 -5.33 23.70 -4.72
C THR A 151 -4.81 23.77 -6.15
N VAL A 152 -3.80 24.60 -6.40
CA VAL A 152 -3.21 24.78 -7.74
C VAL A 152 -2.66 23.46 -8.28
N LEU A 153 -2.02 22.66 -7.41
CA LEU A 153 -1.48 21.35 -7.75
C LEU A 153 -2.44 20.21 -7.42
N ALA A 154 -3.73 20.46 -7.19
CA ALA A 154 -4.69 19.37 -7.00
C ALA A 154 -4.91 18.61 -8.31
N LEU A 155 -4.97 17.28 -8.22
CA LEU A 155 -5.43 16.47 -9.34
C LEU A 155 -6.83 16.91 -9.77
N LEU A 156 -7.06 17.03 -11.09
CA LEU A 156 -8.28 17.61 -11.62
C LEU A 156 -9.52 16.80 -11.23
N ALA A 157 -10.61 17.48 -10.86
CA ALA A 157 -11.94 16.87 -10.84
C ALA A 157 -12.42 16.57 -12.27
N ALA A 158 -13.17 15.47 -12.44
CA ALA A 158 -13.80 15.14 -13.71
C ALA A 158 -14.85 16.19 -14.08
N GLY A 159 -15.07 16.41 -15.37
CA GLY A 159 -16.07 17.36 -15.86
C GLY A 159 -16.03 17.53 -17.38
N PRO A 160 -17.15 17.91 -18.01
CA PRO A 160 -17.23 18.11 -19.45
C PRO A 160 -16.52 19.39 -19.91
N GLU A 161 -16.26 20.33 -18.99
CA GLU A 161 -15.61 21.61 -19.28
C GLU A 161 -14.23 21.46 -19.92
N ARG A 162 -13.82 22.46 -20.72
CA ARG A 162 -12.47 22.50 -21.29
C ARG A 162 -11.42 22.71 -20.19
N PRO A 163 -10.28 21.99 -20.21
CA PRO A 163 -9.20 22.20 -19.25
C PRO A 163 -8.56 23.57 -19.45
N GLN A 164 -8.36 24.31 -18.35
CA GLN A 164 -7.63 25.57 -18.37
C GLN A 164 -6.12 25.34 -18.50
N LEU A 165 -5.34 26.37 -18.86
CA LEU A 165 -3.88 26.26 -18.94
C LEU A 165 -3.26 25.73 -17.63
N ARG A 166 -3.74 26.22 -16.48
CA ARG A 166 -3.32 25.74 -15.16
C ARG A 166 -3.53 24.24 -14.96
N ASP A 167 -4.63 23.70 -15.50
CA ASP A 167 -5.03 22.29 -15.35
C ASP A 167 -4.04 21.39 -16.10
N ARG A 168 -3.63 21.84 -17.29
CA ARG A 168 -2.68 21.18 -18.19
C ARG A 168 -1.27 21.22 -17.62
N LEU A 169 -0.83 22.38 -17.15
CA LEU A 169 0.49 22.55 -16.52
C LEU A 169 0.61 21.75 -15.22
N ALA A 170 -0.41 21.73 -14.36
CA ALA A 170 -0.40 20.92 -13.14
C ALA A 170 -0.33 19.42 -13.46
N SER A 171 -1.03 18.97 -14.51
CA SER A 171 -0.97 17.58 -14.97
C SER A 171 0.42 17.20 -15.48
N LEU A 172 1.03 18.07 -16.30
CA LEU A 172 2.39 17.88 -16.80
C LEU A 172 3.42 17.89 -15.68
N PHE A 173 3.27 18.78 -14.69
CA PHE A 173 4.13 18.82 -13.52
C PHE A 173 4.10 17.47 -12.79
N TRP A 174 2.91 16.95 -12.44
CA TRP A 174 2.83 15.69 -11.71
C TRP A 174 3.35 14.48 -12.50
N VAL A 175 2.92 14.33 -13.76
CA VAL A 175 3.36 13.21 -14.61
C VAL A 175 4.85 13.31 -14.89
N GLY A 176 5.35 14.50 -15.24
CA GLY A 176 6.76 14.75 -15.51
C GLY A 176 7.65 14.55 -14.27
N SER A 177 7.26 15.09 -13.11
CA SER A 177 8.01 14.91 -11.86
C SER A 177 8.07 13.45 -11.45
N LEU A 178 6.94 12.72 -11.49
CA LEU A 178 6.96 11.30 -11.14
C LEU A 178 7.75 10.48 -12.15
N TRP A 179 7.64 10.79 -13.45
CA TRP A 179 8.41 10.12 -14.49
C TRP A 179 9.93 10.28 -14.28
N LEU A 180 10.38 11.51 -14.00
CA LEU A 180 11.78 11.79 -13.70
C LEU A 180 12.23 11.05 -12.43
N VAL A 181 11.45 11.09 -11.34
CA VAL A 181 11.79 10.38 -10.10
C VAL A 181 11.88 8.88 -10.32
N VAL A 182 10.89 8.27 -10.96
CA VAL A 182 10.88 6.84 -11.28
C VAL A 182 12.11 6.48 -12.10
N ASN A 183 12.42 7.26 -13.13
CA ASN A 183 13.60 7.01 -13.94
C ASN A 183 14.90 7.19 -13.15
N THR A 184 15.05 8.22 -12.33
CA THR A 184 16.25 8.38 -11.52
C THR A 184 16.45 7.19 -10.60
N ILE A 185 15.38 6.70 -9.95
CA ILE A 185 15.43 5.50 -9.11
C ILE A 185 15.87 4.28 -9.93
N LEU A 186 15.23 4.02 -11.07
CA LEU A 186 15.58 2.85 -11.89
C LEU A 186 17.00 2.94 -12.45
N HIS A 187 17.46 4.13 -12.83
CA HIS A 187 18.82 4.33 -13.32
C HIS A 187 19.84 4.02 -12.21
N LEU A 188 19.61 4.55 -11.03
CA LEU A 188 20.51 4.35 -9.91
C LEU A 188 20.54 2.89 -9.42
N LEU A 189 19.39 2.22 -9.38
CA LEU A 189 19.28 0.88 -8.83
C LEU A 189 19.62 -0.23 -9.84
N LEU A 190 19.41 0.00 -11.14
CA LEU A 190 19.48 -1.05 -12.17
C LEU A 190 20.60 -0.87 -13.20
N SER A 191 21.20 0.32 -13.34
CA SER A 191 22.33 0.54 -14.28
C SER A 191 23.67 0.69 -13.55
N HIS A 192 24.69 0.02 -14.07
CA HIS A 192 26.04 -0.05 -13.48
C HIS A 192 26.91 1.19 -13.79
N SER A 193 26.33 2.39 -13.92
CA SER A 193 27.10 3.60 -14.31
C SER A 193 26.54 4.88 -13.65
N PRO A 194 27.33 5.63 -12.85
CA PRO A 194 26.83 6.69 -11.98
C PRO A 194 26.97 8.13 -12.52
N SER A 195 26.74 8.39 -13.82
CA SER A 195 26.78 9.78 -14.33
C SER A 195 25.38 10.34 -14.60
N LEU A 196 24.90 11.18 -13.66
CA LEU A 196 23.63 11.91 -13.78
C LEU A 196 23.66 13.05 -14.83
N PHE A 197 24.85 13.47 -15.28
CA PHE A 197 25.05 14.70 -16.07
C PHE A 197 26.16 14.58 -17.12
N ASP A 198 26.10 13.58 -18.00
CA ASP A 198 26.98 13.54 -19.18
C ASP A 198 26.30 14.29 -20.34
N LEU A 199 26.76 15.50 -20.62
CA LEU A 199 26.18 16.47 -21.56
C LEU A 199 26.86 16.43 -22.94
N SER A 200 27.34 15.26 -23.35
CA SER A 200 27.90 14.99 -24.68
C SER A 200 26.80 14.95 -25.76
N ILE A 201 26.18 16.10 -26.03
CA ILE A 201 25.18 16.30 -27.10
C ILE A 201 25.86 16.95 -28.28
N LEU A 202 26.44 16.18 -29.20
CA LEU A 202 26.75 16.67 -30.53
C LEU A 202 26.47 15.56 -31.55
N VAL A 203 25.45 15.80 -32.39
CA VAL A 203 24.89 14.94 -33.47
C VAL A 203 24.00 13.77 -32.98
N PRO A 204 22.65 13.87 -33.11
CA PRO A 204 21.74 12.79 -32.72
C PRO A 204 21.82 11.61 -33.70
N THR A 205 21.96 10.41 -33.17
CA THR A 205 21.71 9.18 -33.93
C THR A 205 20.21 9.02 -34.20
N LEU A 206 19.84 8.26 -35.25
CA LEU A 206 18.43 8.01 -35.60
C LEU A 206 17.58 7.48 -34.41
N PRO A 207 18.09 6.57 -33.54
CA PRO A 207 17.39 6.20 -32.31
C PRO A 207 17.20 7.38 -31.35
N GLN A 208 18.24 8.21 -31.14
CA GLN A 208 18.21 9.35 -30.22
C GLN A 208 17.19 10.42 -30.65
N ALA A 209 17.07 10.68 -31.95
CA ALA A 209 16.02 11.56 -32.48
C ALA A 209 14.61 11.03 -32.19
N ALA A 210 14.38 9.71 -32.34
CA ALA A 210 13.11 9.08 -32.00
C ALA A 210 12.77 9.21 -30.50
N TYR A 211 13.77 9.14 -29.61
CA TYR A 211 13.59 9.37 -28.17
C TYR A 211 13.11 10.80 -27.86
N TYR A 212 13.81 11.82 -28.34
CA TYR A 212 13.39 13.22 -28.07
C TYR A 212 12.03 13.53 -28.67
N LEU A 213 11.75 13.03 -29.87
CA LEU A 213 10.44 13.16 -30.50
C LEU A 213 9.35 12.50 -29.65
N SER A 214 9.61 11.32 -29.07
CA SER A 214 8.67 10.64 -28.18
C SER A 214 8.35 11.45 -26.93
N ILE A 215 9.36 12.08 -26.30
CA ILE A 215 9.18 12.96 -25.14
C ILE A 215 8.31 14.16 -25.54
N PHE A 216 8.64 14.83 -26.64
CA PHE A 216 7.88 15.98 -27.14
C PHE A 216 6.40 15.65 -27.35
N LEU A 217 6.11 14.51 -28.01
CA LEU A 217 4.73 14.11 -28.29
C LEU A 217 3.93 13.77 -27.03
N VAL A 218 4.55 13.14 -26.02
CA VAL A 218 3.89 12.88 -24.73
C VAL A 218 3.58 14.20 -24.00
N LEU A 219 4.53 15.14 -23.97
CA LEU A 219 4.33 16.46 -23.35
C LEU A 219 3.27 17.29 -24.06
N LEU A 220 3.03 17.05 -25.36
CA LEU A 220 1.98 17.71 -26.12
C LEU A 220 0.58 17.22 -25.71
N VAL A 221 0.42 15.97 -25.24
CA VAL A 221 -0.91 15.35 -25.01
C VAL A 221 -1.85 16.19 -24.15
N PRO A 222 -1.46 16.70 -22.97
CA PRO A 222 -2.35 17.53 -22.14
C PRO A 222 -2.90 18.77 -22.85
N PHE A 223 -2.19 19.28 -23.87
CA PHE A 223 -2.63 20.41 -24.67
C PHE A 223 -3.63 20.05 -25.77
N LEU A 224 -3.74 18.78 -26.13
CA LEU A 224 -4.66 18.27 -27.14
C LEU A 224 -6.00 17.82 -26.55
N LEU A 225 -6.02 17.48 -25.25
CA LEU A 225 -7.22 16.99 -24.57
C LEU A 225 -8.28 18.08 -24.41
N THR A 226 -9.51 17.73 -24.77
CA THR A 226 -10.62 18.70 -24.96
C THR A 226 -11.51 18.86 -23.73
N SER A 227 -11.54 17.87 -22.83
CA SER A 227 -12.34 17.91 -21.59
C SER A 227 -11.49 17.64 -20.35
N ARG A 228 -11.95 18.16 -19.21
CA ARG A 228 -11.34 17.89 -17.89
C ARG A 228 -11.36 16.42 -17.55
N THR A 229 -12.42 15.70 -17.92
CA THR A 229 -12.48 14.24 -17.76
C THR A 229 -11.37 13.54 -18.53
N GLN A 230 -11.16 13.89 -19.81
CA GLN A 230 -10.06 13.30 -20.60
C GLN A 230 -8.70 13.59 -19.97
N LEU A 231 -8.44 14.83 -19.54
CA LEU A 231 -7.18 15.21 -18.90
C LEU A 231 -6.99 14.46 -17.57
N ARG A 232 -8.03 14.36 -16.74
CA ARG A 232 -7.98 13.60 -15.49
C ARG A 232 -7.66 12.13 -15.75
N VAL A 233 -8.36 11.48 -16.67
CA VAL A 233 -8.14 10.06 -17.01
C VAL A 233 -6.70 9.86 -17.46
N TRP A 234 -6.21 10.68 -18.39
CA TRP A 234 -4.81 10.59 -18.85
C TRP A 234 -3.81 10.78 -17.69
N SER A 235 -4.00 11.81 -16.86
CA SER A 235 -3.10 12.09 -15.73
C SER A 235 -3.12 10.98 -14.68
N VAL A 236 -4.31 10.47 -14.30
CA VAL A 236 -4.44 9.36 -13.35
C VAL A 236 -3.80 8.09 -13.91
N SER A 237 -4.09 7.74 -15.17
CA SER A 237 -3.50 6.56 -15.81
C SER A 237 -1.99 6.68 -15.95
N ALA A 238 -1.46 7.86 -16.28
CA ALA A 238 -0.01 8.08 -16.35
C ALA A 238 0.65 7.91 -14.97
N LEU A 239 0.08 8.51 -13.91
CA LEU A 239 0.62 8.41 -12.55
C LEU A 239 0.54 6.98 -12.00
N LEU A 240 -0.61 6.31 -12.16
CA LEU A 240 -0.79 4.92 -11.76
C LEU A 240 0.13 3.99 -12.55
N GLY A 241 0.24 4.20 -13.86
CA GLY A 241 1.14 3.43 -14.72
C GLY A 241 2.60 3.61 -14.34
N LEU A 242 3.04 4.83 -13.99
CA LEU A 242 4.40 5.09 -13.50
C LEU A 242 4.68 4.42 -12.15
N ALA A 243 3.71 4.44 -11.24
CA ALA A 243 3.82 3.75 -9.95
C ALA A 243 3.90 2.23 -10.12
N LEU A 244 3.04 1.65 -10.97
CA LEU A 244 3.07 0.22 -11.32
C LEU A 244 4.35 -0.15 -12.05
N TYR A 245 4.83 0.70 -12.95
CA TYR A 245 6.08 0.51 -13.67
C TYR A 245 7.25 0.44 -12.68
N LEU A 246 7.43 1.46 -11.82
CA LEU A 246 8.46 1.45 -10.77
C LEU A 246 8.38 0.17 -9.94
N TYR A 247 7.18 -0.16 -9.47
CA TYR A 247 6.96 -1.33 -8.65
C TYR A 247 7.36 -2.64 -9.34
N VAL A 248 6.92 -2.89 -10.58
CA VAL A 248 7.28 -4.10 -11.33
C VAL A 248 8.79 -4.12 -11.63
N SER A 249 9.40 -2.98 -11.94
CA SER A 249 10.84 -2.87 -12.15
C SER A 249 11.65 -3.18 -10.90
N LEU A 250 11.16 -2.85 -9.70
CA LEU A 250 11.84 -3.16 -8.45
C LEU A 250 11.69 -4.63 -8.06
N VAL A 251 10.49 -5.21 -8.23
CA VAL A 251 10.24 -6.62 -7.88
C VAL A 251 10.84 -7.58 -8.91
N PHE A 252 10.81 -7.21 -10.19
CA PHE A 252 11.30 -8.04 -11.31
C PHE A 252 12.22 -7.25 -12.24
N PRO A 253 13.46 -6.91 -11.82
CA PRO A 253 14.37 -6.05 -12.58
C PRO A 253 14.56 -6.45 -14.04
N ARG A 254 14.73 -7.74 -14.34
CA ARG A 254 14.99 -8.21 -15.71
C ARG A 254 13.81 -7.96 -16.67
N ILE A 255 12.59 -7.89 -16.14
CA ILE A 255 11.35 -7.84 -16.90
C ILE A 255 10.73 -6.44 -16.87
N GLY A 256 10.84 -5.75 -15.74
CA GLY A 256 10.38 -4.38 -15.59
C GLY A 256 11.41 -3.33 -16.03
N THR A 257 12.56 -3.72 -16.58
CA THR A 257 13.55 -2.76 -17.10
C THR A 257 13.03 -1.95 -18.28
N ARG A 258 13.74 -0.85 -18.53
CA ARG A 258 13.49 0.05 -19.66
C ARG A 258 13.65 -0.73 -20.95
N LEU A 259 12.55 -0.89 -21.68
CA LEU A 259 12.56 -1.41 -23.04
C LEU A 259 13.48 -0.58 -23.96
N LEU A 260 13.70 0.69 -23.63
CA LEU A 260 14.31 1.70 -24.49
C LEU A 260 15.49 2.40 -23.76
N GLU A 261 16.72 1.89 -23.86
CA GLU A 261 17.93 2.48 -23.22
C GLU A 261 18.88 3.22 -24.18
N PRO A 262 18.81 4.55 -24.34
CA PRO A 262 19.77 5.28 -25.15
C PRO A 262 21.00 5.68 -24.32
N GLY A 263 22.02 4.80 -24.23
CA GLY A 263 23.36 5.16 -23.73
C GLY A 263 23.38 6.14 -22.54
N SER A 264 24.14 7.23 -22.66
CA SER A 264 24.30 8.30 -21.65
C SER A 264 23.03 9.09 -21.29
N THR A 265 21.92 8.92 -22.04
CA THR A 265 20.64 9.63 -21.80
C THR A 265 19.53 8.72 -21.26
N SER A 266 19.90 7.55 -20.74
CA SER A 266 18.96 6.52 -20.26
C SER A 266 17.98 7.00 -19.19
N TRP A 267 18.32 8.02 -18.39
CA TRP A 267 17.44 8.60 -17.37
C TRP A 267 16.27 9.41 -17.94
N LEU A 268 16.32 9.83 -19.20
CA LEU A 268 15.20 10.47 -19.93
C LEU A 268 14.41 9.50 -20.79
N ALA A 269 14.59 8.18 -20.61
CA ALA A 269 13.86 7.20 -21.39
C ALA A 269 12.34 7.26 -21.09
N MET A 270 11.52 7.30 -22.15
CA MET A 270 10.07 7.27 -22.01
C MET A 270 9.57 5.81 -21.90
N PRO A 271 8.87 5.42 -20.82
CA PRO A 271 8.32 4.08 -20.72
C PRO A 271 7.32 3.80 -21.85
N LEU A 272 7.37 2.60 -22.44
CA LEU A 272 6.50 2.24 -23.57
C LEU A 272 5.01 2.42 -23.25
N PHE A 273 4.57 2.05 -22.04
CA PHE A 273 3.16 2.19 -21.66
C PHE A 273 2.66 3.65 -21.75
N LEU A 274 3.53 4.63 -21.49
CA LEU A 274 3.20 6.06 -21.53
C LEU A 274 3.14 6.58 -22.97
N LEU A 275 3.94 6.01 -23.87
CA LEU A 275 3.79 6.19 -25.31
C LEU A 275 2.45 5.62 -25.80
N LEU A 276 2.12 4.38 -25.41
CA LEU A 276 0.83 3.73 -25.74
C LEU A 276 -0.37 4.54 -25.23
N LEU A 277 -0.28 5.09 -24.01
CA LEU A 277 -1.28 5.98 -23.42
C LEU A 277 -1.52 7.24 -24.24
N SER A 278 -0.49 7.70 -24.96
CA SER A 278 -0.49 8.95 -25.70
C SER A 278 -0.99 8.81 -27.15
N ILE A 279 -0.99 7.60 -27.72
CA ILE A 279 -1.42 7.32 -29.10
C ILE A 279 -2.87 7.73 -29.35
N ARG A 280 -3.80 7.25 -28.51
CA ARG A 280 -5.25 7.49 -28.71
C ARG A 280 -5.60 8.98 -28.65
N PRO A 281 -5.16 9.77 -27.65
CA PRO A 281 -5.33 11.22 -27.64
C PRO A 281 -4.79 11.92 -28.90
N LEU A 282 -3.63 11.48 -29.41
CA LEU A 282 -3.03 12.07 -30.62
C LEU A 282 -3.89 11.82 -31.87
N PHE A 283 -4.37 10.58 -32.07
CA PHE A 283 -5.27 10.24 -33.17
C PHE A 283 -6.60 11.00 -33.15
N GLN A 284 -7.14 11.28 -31.96
CA GLN A 284 -8.38 12.05 -31.82
C GLN A 284 -8.24 13.49 -32.31
N ARG A 285 -7.02 14.04 -32.33
CA ARG A 285 -6.76 15.42 -32.74
C ARG A 285 -6.17 15.54 -34.14
N SER A 286 -5.21 14.69 -34.49
CA SER A 286 -4.57 14.69 -35.79
C SER A 286 -4.17 13.28 -36.20
N ARG A 287 -4.65 12.85 -37.37
CA ARG A 287 -4.31 11.55 -37.94
C ARG A 287 -2.79 11.44 -38.21
N THR A 288 -2.14 12.54 -38.60
CA THR A 288 -0.69 12.57 -38.85
C THR A 288 0.11 12.42 -37.56
N ALA A 289 -0.26 13.13 -36.49
CA ALA A 289 0.42 13.03 -35.20
C ALA A 289 0.26 11.64 -34.56
N GLY A 290 -0.92 11.02 -34.70
CA GLY A 290 -1.17 9.65 -34.28
C GLY A 290 -0.29 8.63 -35.03
N TRP A 291 -0.25 8.72 -36.37
CA TRP A 291 0.61 7.86 -37.18
C TRP A 291 2.10 8.07 -36.89
N LEU A 292 2.53 9.31 -36.72
CA LEU A 292 3.91 9.64 -36.37
C LEU A 292 4.31 9.02 -35.02
N MET A 293 3.46 9.10 -33.99
CA MET A 293 3.70 8.41 -32.73
C MET A 293 3.76 6.89 -32.90
N ALA A 294 2.83 6.30 -33.68
CA ALA A 294 2.81 4.87 -33.93
C ALA A 294 4.09 4.37 -34.63
N VAL A 295 4.58 5.12 -35.62
CA VAL A 295 5.84 4.84 -36.32
C VAL A 295 7.04 4.98 -35.38
N VAL A 296 7.08 6.03 -34.55
CA VAL A 296 8.13 6.21 -33.53
C VAL A 296 8.15 5.04 -32.55
N VAL A 297 6.98 4.64 -32.02
CA VAL A 297 6.88 3.47 -31.13
C VAL A 297 7.35 2.20 -31.82
N LEU A 298 6.93 1.96 -33.07
CA LEU A 298 7.35 0.79 -33.84
C LEU A 298 8.87 0.79 -34.07
N ALA A 299 9.46 1.91 -34.47
CA ALA A 299 10.90 2.04 -34.66
C ALA A 299 11.68 1.79 -33.36
N LEU A 300 11.20 2.33 -32.23
CA LEU A 300 11.79 2.14 -30.92
C LEU A 300 11.72 0.68 -30.44
N VAL A 301 10.62 -0.04 -30.73
CA VAL A 301 10.48 -1.47 -30.43
C VAL A 301 11.36 -2.32 -31.35
N VAL A 302 11.35 -2.06 -32.67
CA VAL A 302 12.10 -2.84 -33.67
C VAL A 302 13.61 -2.76 -33.43
N THR A 303 14.12 -1.57 -33.11
CA THR A 303 15.54 -1.38 -32.79
C THR A 303 16.01 -2.16 -31.56
N ARG A 304 15.09 -2.70 -30.75
CA ARG A 304 15.39 -3.45 -29.52
C ARG A 304 15.17 -4.94 -29.61
N LEU A 305 14.39 -5.40 -30.59
CA LEU A 305 14.20 -6.83 -30.86
C LEU A 305 15.52 -7.56 -31.09
N THR A 306 16.53 -6.86 -31.60
CA THR A 306 17.86 -7.41 -31.90
C THR A 306 18.82 -7.44 -30.71
N VAL A 307 18.45 -6.86 -29.55
CA VAL A 307 19.38 -6.62 -28.42
C VAL A 307 18.94 -7.33 -27.14
N SER A 308 17.64 -7.43 -26.84
CA SER A 308 17.15 -7.97 -25.56
C SER A 308 16.46 -9.34 -25.73
N PRO A 309 16.93 -10.41 -25.06
CA PRO A 309 16.25 -11.70 -25.08
C PRO A 309 14.91 -11.68 -24.31
N TRP A 310 14.67 -10.66 -23.49
CA TRP A 310 13.45 -10.52 -22.68
C TRP A 310 12.40 -9.60 -23.31
N ILE A 311 12.63 -9.14 -24.55
CA ILE A 311 11.82 -8.10 -25.20
C ILE A 311 10.32 -8.44 -25.22
N LEU A 312 9.94 -9.69 -25.50
CA LEU A 312 8.53 -10.11 -25.55
C LEU A 312 7.86 -9.98 -24.17
N LEU A 313 8.57 -10.33 -23.11
CA LEU A 313 8.04 -10.26 -21.75
C LEU A 313 7.99 -8.82 -21.24
N GLN A 314 8.99 -7.99 -21.59
CA GLN A 314 8.97 -6.55 -21.33
C GLN A 314 7.81 -5.86 -22.06
N LEU A 315 7.57 -6.19 -23.33
CA LEU A 315 6.40 -5.71 -24.08
C LEU A 315 5.10 -6.12 -23.39
N ALA A 316 4.98 -7.39 -22.99
CA ALA A 316 3.80 -7.89 -22.27
C ALA A 316 3.57 -7.15 -20.95
N VAL A 317 4.62 -6.87 -20.18
CA VAL A 317 4.52 -6.10 -18.94
C VAL A 317 4.10 -4.65 -19.20
N HIS A 318 4.73 -3.96 -20.16
CA HIS A 318 4.34 -2.59 -20.49
C HIS A 318 2.91 -2.50 -21.03
N SER A 319 2.48 -3.44 -21.86
CA SER A 319 1.10 -3.56 -22.31
C SER A 319 0.15 -3.85 -21.15
N GLY A 320 0.53 -4.73 -20.22
CA GLY A 320 -0.21 -5.01 -19.00
C GLY A 320 -0.38 -3.77 -18.12
N ILE A 321 0.69 -3.01 -17.88
CA ILE A 321 0.66 -1.73 -17.15
C ILE A 321 -0.28 -0.74 -17.86
N TYR A 322 -0.17 -0.60 -19.18
CA TYR A 322 -1.06 0.25 -19.97
C TYR A 322 -2.53 -0.15 -19.79
N LEU A 323 -2.84 -1.45 -19.88
CA LEU A 323 -4.21 -1.96 -19.73
C LEU A 323 -4.75 -1.76 -18.31
N LEU A 324 -3.95 -2.04 -17.27
CA LEU A 324 -4.35 -1.82 -15.88
C LEU A 324 -4.58 -0.34 -15.60
N ALA A 325 -3.67 0.52 -16.03
CA ALA A 325 -3.73 1.95 -15.75
C ALA A 325 -4.88 2.65 -16.48
N THR A 326 -5.20 2.24 -17.73
CA THR A 326 -6.32 2.81 -18.50
C THR A 326 -7.69 2.27 -18.10
N ASN A 327 -7.76 1.10 -17.47
CA ASN A 327 -9.00 0.48 -17.01
C ASN A 327 -9.18 0.53 -15.49
N ALA A 328 -8.41 1.35 -14.77
CA ALA A 328 -8.44 1.43 -13.30
C ALA A 328 -9.85 1.64 -12.73
N ASP A 329 -10.64 2.55 -13.30
CA ASP A 329 -12.02 2.80 -12.86
C ASP A 329 -12.93 1.58 -13.14
N ARG A 330 -12.74 0.87 -14.25
CA ARG A 330 -13.50 -0.33 -14.58
C ARG A 330 -13.12 -1.51 -13.68
N ILE A 331 -11.83 -1.67 -13.41
CA ILE A 331 -11.30 -2.67 -12.47
C ILE A 331 -11.87 -2.39 -11.07
N TRP A 332 -11.89 -1.12 -10.65
CA TRP A 332 -12.51 -0.71 -9.40
C TRP A 332 -14.00 -1.10 -9.34
N GLN A 333 -14.78 -0.73 -10.36
CA GLN A 333 -16.21 -1.08 -10.38
C GLN A 333 -16.43 -2.59 -10.40
N PHE A 334 -15.64 -3.34 -11.17
CA PHE A 334 -15.66 -4.80 -11.15
C PHE A 334 -15.41 -5.34 -9.75
N LEU A 335 -14.30 -4.95 -9.10
CA LEU A 335 -13.97 -5.41 -7.75
C LEU A 335 -15.01 -5.01 -6.71
N ARG A 336 -15.59 -3.81 -6.82
CA ARG A 336 -16.68 -3.34 -5.95
C ARG A 336 -17.94 -4.20 -6.12
N MET A 337 -18.33 -4.50 -7.35
CA MET A 337 -19.49 -5.36 -7.65
C MET A 337 -19.25 -6.79 -7.17
N GLU A 338 -18.08 -7.36 -7.41
CA GLU A 338 -17.71 -8.69 -6.90
C GLU A 338 -17.71 -8.73 -5.37
N ALA A 339 -17.21 -7.68 -4.71
CA ALA A 339 -17.27 -7.58 -3.26
C ALA A 339 -18.71 -7.53 -2.73
N GLU A 340 -19.63 -6.85 -3.43
CA GLU A 340 -21.06 -6.85 -3.12
C GLU A 340 -21.71 -8.22 -3.35
N LEU A 341 -21.34 -8.93 -4.42
CA LEU A 341 -21.80 -10.30 -4.67
C LEU A 341 -21.34 -11.26 -3.57
N VAL A 342 -20.05 -11.21 -3.20
CA VAL A 342 -19.51 -12.02 -2.09
C VAL A 342 -20.15 -11.63 -0.76
N ALA A 343 -20.42 -10.35 -0.51
CA ALA A 343 -21.12 -9.90 0.69
C ALA A 343 -22.54 -10.48 0.83
N ASN A 344 -23.16 -10.86 -0.28
CA ASN A 344 -24.52 -11.42 -0.32
C ASN A 344 -24.54 -12.91 -0.72
N SER A 345 -23.40 -13.59 -0.70
CA SER A 345 -23.28 -14.99 -1.12
C SER A 345 -23.43 -15.99 0.02
N TRP A 346 -23.81 -15.56 1.23
CA TRP A 346 -23.92 -16.44 2.39
C TRP A 346 -24.82 -17.64 2.07
N GLN A 347 -24.31 -18.85 2.30
CA GLN A 347 -25.02 -20.10 2.08
C GLN A 347 -24.64 -21.14 3.14
N GLU A 348 -25.62 -21.94 3.55
CA GLU A 348 -25.44 -23.07 4.45
C GLU A 348 -25.98 -24.37 3.84
N TRP A 349 -25.30 -25.48 4.12
CA TRP A 349 -25.76 -26.83 3.78
C TRP A 349 -25.82 -27.66 5.05
N VAL A 350 -26.96 -28.31 5.29
CA VAL A 350 -27.17 -29.15 6.48
C VAL A 350 -27.20 -30.61 6.07
N PHE A 351 -26.25 -31.39 6.61
CA PHE A 351 -26.14 -32.83 6.44
C PHE A 351 -26.36 -33.51 7.79
N GLY A 352 -27.62 -33.87 8.08
CA GLY A 352 -27.99 -34.44 9.37
C GLY A 352 -27.71 -33.47 10.52
N LYS A 353 -26.75 -33.82 11.40
CA LYS A 353 -26.36 -32.99 12.55
C LYS A 353 -25.26 -31.98 12.25
N ILE A 354 -24.69 -32.02 11.04
CA ILE A 354 -23.58 -31.18 10.61
C ILE A 354 -24.11 -30.08 9.70
N ARG A 355 -23.64 -28.85 9.88
CA ARG A 355 -23.86 -27.75 8.96
C ARG A 355 -22.53 -27.23 8.43
N VAL A 356 -22.48 -26.97 7.14
CA VAL A 356 -21.34 -26.39 6.42
C VAL A 356 -21.75 -25.01 5.94
N ILE A 357 -20.91 -24.00 6.20
CA ILE A 357 -21.13 -22.61 5.81
C ILE A 357 -20.04 -22.22 4.81
N ASN A 358 -20.44 -21.63 3.68
CA ASN A 358 -19.56 -21.37 2.55
C ASN A 358 -18.34 -20.50 2.89
N HIS A 359 -18.45 -19.58 3.86
CA HIS A 359 -17.34 -18.72 4.23
C HIS A 359 -16.11 -19.47 4.78
N GLY A 360 -16.28 -20.72 5.23
CA GLY A 360 -15.19 -21.58 5.65
C GLY A 360 -14.22 -21.93 4.53
N PHE A 361 -14.71 -22.01 3.28
CA PHE A 361 -13.88 -22.33 2.12
C PHE A 361 -12.83 -21.25 1.85
N TYR A 362 -13.17 -19.96 2.06
CA TYR A 362 -12.19 -18.88 1.90
C TYR A 362 -11.04 -19.02 2.89
N VAL A 363 -11.32 -19.27 4.18
CA VAL A 363 -10.26 -19.37 5.19
C VAL A 363 -9.44 -20.66 5.02
N GLY A 364 -10.09 -21.76 4.64
CA GLY A 364 -9.42 -22.99 4.25
C GLY A 364 -8.48 -22.81 3.07
N PHE A 365 -8.94 -22.14 2.01
CA PHE A 365 -8.12 -21.80 0.85
C PHE A 365 -6.97 -20.86 1.24
N GLY A 366 -7.23 -19.87 2.10
CA GLY A 366 -6.19 -18.99 2.64
C GLY A 366 -5.10 -19.76 3.38
N ALA A 367 -5.47 -20.72 4.25
CA ALA A 367 -4.52 -21.56 4.95
C ALA A 367 -3.76 -22.51 4.00
N PHE A 368 -4.46 -23.13 3.04
CA PHE A 368 -3.84 -23.95 2.00
C PHE A 368 -2.80 -23.15 1.21
N PHE A 369 -3.20 -22.02 0.64
CA PHE A 369 -2.34 -21.14 -0.14
C PHE A 369 -1.17 -20.64 0.71
N GLY A 370 -1.44 -20.30 1.97
CA GLY A 370 -0.46 -19.83 2.93
C GLY A 370 0.65 -20.86 3.19
N ILE A 371 0.25 -22.08 3.55
CA ILE A 371 1.19 -23.17 3.84
C ILE A 371 1.94 -23.59 2.57
N LEU A 372 1.26 -23.65 1.43
CA LEU A 372 1.86 -24.03 0.15
C LEU A 372 2.96 -23.05 -0.23
N LEU A 373 2.65 -21.76 -0.26
CA LEU A 373 3.62 -20.74 -0.65
C LEU A 373 4.75 -20.63 0.38
N ALA A 374 4.43 -20.74 1.67
CA ALA A 374 5.45 -20.74 2.71
C ALA A 374 6.40 -21.94 2.56
N GLY A 375 5.88 -23.14 2.33
CA GLY A 375 6.72 -24.32 2.11
C GLY A 375 7.53 -24.25 0.82
N ILE A 376 7.01 -23.60 -0.23
CA ILE A 376 7.78 -23.34 -1.45
C ILE A 376 8.97 -22.41 -1.17
N LEU A 377 8.75 -21.33 -0.42
CA LEU A 377 9.79 -20.35 -0.11
C LEU A 377 10.83 -20.88 0.89
N ALA A 378 10.38 -21.60 1.93
CA ALA A 378 11.26 -22.16 2.96
C ALA A 378 11.96 -23.46 2.53
N GLY A 379 11.44 -24.14 1.51
CA GLY A 379 11.89 -25.44 1.03
C GLY A 379 11.12 -26.61 1.66
N ALA A 380 11.13 -27.76 0.97
CA ALA A 380 10.34 -28.95 1.32
C ALA A 380 10.56 -29.47 2.75
N ALA A 381 11.76 -29.27 3.31
CA ALA A 381 12.09 -29.67 4.68
C ALA A 381 11.18 -29.00 5.72
N TYR A 382 10.75 -27.75 5.49
CA TYR A 382 9.95 -26.97 6.44
C TYR A 382 8.44 -27.24 6.35
N ALA A 383 7.96 -28.03 5.39
CA ALA A 383 6.53 -28.25 5.15
C ALA A 383 5.76 -28.68 6.42
N TRP A 384 6.27 -29.67 7.14
CA TRP A 384 5.65 -30.18 8.37
C TRP A 384 5.79 -29.21 9.54
N GLY A 385 6.90 -28.49 9.64
CA GLY A 385 7.10 -27.43 10.64
C GLY A 385 6.10 -26.29 10.46
N ILE A 386 5.85 -25.87 9.22
CA ILE A 386 4.86 -24.84 8.90
C ILE A 386 3.44 -25.32 9.23
N LEU A 387 3.10 -26.58 8.91
CA LEU A 387 1.80 -27.14 9.29
C LEU A 387 1.62 -27.16 10.82
N ALA A 388 2.63 -27.63 11.57
CA ALA A 388 2.60 -27.66 13.03
C ALA A 388 2.45 -26.25 13.63
N PHE A 389 3.15 -25.27 13.06
CA PHE A 389 2.98 -23.86 13.41
C PHE A 389 1.55 -23.39 13.19
N THR A 390 0.99 -23.59 11.99
CA THR A 390 -0.37 -23.16 11.65
C THR A 390 -1.42 -23.82 12.54
N PHE A 391 -1.29 -25.12 12.79
CA PHE A 391 -2.18 -25.86 13.70
C PHE A 391 -2.15 -25.25 15.10
N THR A 392 -0.95 -25.00 15.64
CA THR A 392 -0.77 -24.38 16.97
C THR A 392 -1.44 -23.02 17.03
N VAL A 393 -1.21 -22.16 16.03
CA VAL A 393 -1.81 -20.81 15.97
C VAL A 393 -3.34 -20.89 15.99
N ILE A 394 -3.94 -21.78 15.20
CA ILE A 394 -5.40 -21.94 15.13
C ILE A 394 -5.96 -22.48 16.45
N VAL A 395 -5.29 -23.46 17.08
CA VAL A 395 -5.72 -24.01 18.38
C VAL A 395 -5.69 -22.92 19.45
N PHE A 396 -4.61 -22.15 19.56
CA PHE A 396 -4.53 -21.06 20.53
C PHE A 396 -5.54 -19.94 20.22
N SER A 397 -5.79 -19.64 18.95
CA SER A 397 -6.85 -18.72 18.54
C SER A 397 -8.23 -19.19 19.01
N ALA A 398 -8.54 -20.49 18.87
CA ALA A 398 -9.78 -21.08 19.34
C ALA A 398 -9.89 -21.11 20.87
N LEU A 399 -8.82 -21.52 21.57
CA LEU A 399 -8.79 -21.60 23.03
C LEU A 399 -8.97 -20.22 23.67
N TRP A 400 -8.24 -19.22 23.19
CA TRP A 400 -8.36 -17.86 23.69
C TRP A 400 -9.77 -17.32 23.53
N ALA A 401 -10.31 -17.42 22.31
CA ALA A 401 -11.66 -16.97 22.03
C ALA A 401 -12.67 -17.68 22.93
N GLN A 402 -12.52 -18.98 23.15
CA GLN A 402 -13.44 -19.74 23.99
C GLN A 402 -13.35 -19.36 25.47
N LEU A 403 -12.15 -19.12 25.98
CA LEU A 403 -11.89 -18.85 27.40
C LEU A 403 -12.18 -17.40 27.78
N ILE A 404 -11.97 -16.45 26.86
CA ILE A 404 -12.01 -15.01 27.14
C ILE A 404 -13.14 -14.30 26.40
N GLU A 405 -13.38 -14.62 25.13
CA GLU A 405 -14.31 -13.89 24.24
C GLU A 405 -15.65 -14.64 24.01
N GLY A 406 -15.82 -15.80 24.64
CA GLY A 406 -16.95 -16.69 24.43
C GLY A 406 -18.27 -16.07 24.90
N SER A 407 -19.36 -16.35 24.17
CA SER A 407 -20.71 -15.93 24.57
C SER A 407 -21.72 -17.07 24.36
N GLU A 408 -22.91 -16.96 24.95
CA GLU A 408 -23.97 -17.96 24.79
C GLU A 408 -24.42 -18.15 23.32
N LYS A 409 -24.35 -17.06 22.55
CA LYS A 409 -24.72 -17.02 21.12
C LYS A 409 -23.59 -17.53 20.22
N LEU A 410 -22.32 -17.29 20.59
CA LEU A 410 -21.16 -17.61 19.76
C LEU A 410 -20.29 -18.67 20.47
N LYS A 411 -20.61 -19.94 20.21
CA LYS A 411 -20.04 -21.10 20.91
C LYS A 411 -18.72 -21.63 20.30
N ARG A 412 -18.27 -21.08 19.16
CA ARG A 412 -16.97 -21.38 18.52
C ARG A 412 -16.34 -20.10 17.91
N PRO A 413 -15.89 -19.11 18.71
CA PRO A 413 -15.13 -17.97 18.19
C PRO A 413 -13.68 -18.34 17.90
N PHE A 414 -13.01 -17.52 17.08
CA PHE A 414 -11.56 -17.52 16.92
C PHE A 414 -11.04 -16.13 17.24
N GLY A 415 -10.16 -16.03 18.23
CA GLY A 415 -9.69 -14.77 18.80
C GLY A 415 -8.37 -14.34 18.17
N TYR A 416 -8.26 -13.05 17.87
CA TYR A 416 -7.04 -12.46 17.32
C TYR A 416 -5.86 -12.55 18.31
N TYR A 417 -6.09 -12.19 19.58
CA TYR A 417 -5.07 -12.25 20.62
C TYR A 417 -4.57 -13.68 20.88
N GLY A 418 -5.46 -14.67 20.77
CA GLY A 418 -5.08 -16.08 20.82
C GLY A 418 -4.15 -16.49 19.69
N ALA A 419 -4.36 -15.96 18.48
CA ALA A 419 -3.43 -16.20 17.37
C ALA A 419 -2.05 -15.60 17.64
N LEU A 420 -1.95 -14.41 18.26
CA LEU A 420 -0.66 -13.81 18.66
C LEU A 420 0.09 -14.67 19.68
N VAL A 421 -0.61 -15.17 20.70
CA VAL A 421 -0.05 -16.12 21.67
C VAL A 421 0.36 -17.42 20.96
N GLY A 422 -0.47 -17.90 20.04
CA GLY A 422 -0.20 -19.06 19.21
C GLY A 422 1.03 -18.92 18.31
N ILE A 423 1.36 -17.71 17.84
CA ILE A 423 2.60 -17.46 17.08
C ILE A 423 3.82 -17.70 17.96
N ILE A 424 3.78 -17.28 19.24
CA ILE A 424 4.87 -17.48 20.20
C ILE A 424 5.06 -18.99 20.46
N PHE A 425 3.99 -19.69 20.84
CA PHE A 425 4.05 -21.13 21.13
C PHE A 425 4.33 -21.97 19.88
N GLY A 426 3.79 -21.58 18.72
CA GLY A 426 4.09 -22.22 17.44
C GLY A 426 5.57 -22.07 17.09
N SER A 427 6.15 -20.89 17.27
CA SER A 427 7.59 -20.68 17.04
C SER A 427 8.46 -21.52 17.98
N LEU A 428 8.06 -21.64 19.25
CA LEU A 428 8.73 -22.50 20.22
C LEU A 428 8.61 -23.99 19.84
N LEU A 429 7.42 -24.46 19.50
CA LEU A 429 7.19 -25.84 19.07
C LEU A 429 8.07 -26.17 17.87
N VAL A 430 8.12 -25.30 16.88
CA VAL A 430 8.88 -25.60 15.67
C VAL A 430 10.39 -25.56 15.92
N ARG A 431 10.85 -24.71 16.85
CA ARG A 431 12.23 -24.78 17.35
C ARG A 431 12.52 -26.11 18.05
N LEU A 432 11.60 -26.62 18.87
CA LEU A 432 11.73 -27.94 19.52
C LEU A 432 11.76 -29.09 18.51
N LEU A 433 11.08 -28.93 17.38
CA LEU A 433 11.13 -29.86 16.24
C LEU A 433 12.43 -29.76 15.42
N GLY A 434 13.40 -28.93 15.83
CA GLY A 434 14.71 -28.81 15.18
C GLY A 434 14.78 -27.82 14.02
N PHE A 435 13.71 -27.06 13.76
CA PHE A 435 13.68 -26.07 12.69
C PHE A 435 14.11 -24.68 13.16
N ASN A 436 14.60 -23.87 12.23
CA ASN A 436 14.93 -22.48 12.52
C ASN A 436 13.66 -21.62 12.58
N GLY A 437 13.33 -21.10 13.77
CA GLY A 437 12.15 -20.25 13.97
C GLY A 437 12.15 -18.97 13.13
N TRP A 438 13.32 -18.40 12.82
CA TRP A 438 13.42 -17.19 11.98
C TRP A 438 13.02 -17.46 10.53
N VAL A 439 13.35 -18.64 9.99
CA VAL A 439 12.92 -19.03 8.63
C VAL A 439 11.39 -19.02 8.56
N ILE A 440 10.72 -19.55 9.58
CA ILE A 440 9.26 -19.61 9.63
C ILE A 440 8.66 -18.23 9.84
N ILE A 441 9.17 -17.45 10.78
CA ILE A 441 8.70 -16.07 11.01
C ILE A 441 8.85 -15.26 9.71
N GLY A 442 10.01 -15.30 9.06
CA GLY A 442 10.25 -14.59 7.81
C GLY A 442 9.30 -15.04 6.70
N THR A 443 9.20 -16.34 6.47
CA THR A 443 8.34 -16.91 5.42
C THR A 443 6.86 -16.62 5.67
N VAL A 444 6.39 -16.83 6.90
CA VAL A 444 5.01 -16.53 7.28
C VAL A 444 4.73 -15.04 7.11
N SER A 445 5.68 -14.16 7.44
CA SER A 445 5.53 -12.71 7.23
C SER A 445 5.31 -12.34 5.77
N VAL A 446 6.02 -12.99 4.84
CA VAL A 446 5.85 -12.78 3.39
C VAL A 446 4.44 -13.18 2.95
N VAL A 447 3.96 -14.32 3.43
CA VAL A 447 2.74 -14.95 2.92
C VAL A 447 1.47 -14.45 3.63
N MET A 448 1.59 -14.02 4.88
CA MET A 448 0.48 -13.61 5.73
C MET A 448 -0.41 -12.50 5.13
N PRO A 449 0.11 -11.47 4.43
CA PRO A 449 -0.74 -10.48 3.78
C PRO A 449 -1.76 -11.11 2.80
N TRP A 450 -1.35 -12.07 1.98
CA TRP A 450 -2.28 -12.74 1.07
C TRP A 450 -3.27 -13.65 1.81
N VAL A 451 -2.82 -14.36 2.84
CA VAL A 451 -3.72 -15.15 3.71
C VAL A 451 -4.78 -14.26 4.35
N GLN A 452 -4.37 -13.10 4.87
CA GLN A 452 -5.27 -12.11 5.46
C GLN A 452 -6.21 -11.50 4.42
N ALA A 453 -5.72 -11.20 3.21
CA ALA A 453 -6.54 -10.71 2.11
C ALA A 453 -7.65 -11.72 1.75
N ILE A 454 -7.31 -13.00 1.58
CA ILE A 454 -8.29 -14.06 1.36
C ILE A 454 -9.26 -14.15 2.55
N GLY A 455 -8.77 -14.03 3.78
CA GLY A 455 -9.59 -13.98 4.99
C GLY A 455 -10.62 -12.84 5.01
N ARG A 456 -10.37 -11.71 4.33
CA ARG A 456 -11.34 -10.61 4.20
C ARG A 456 -12.55 -10.97 3.32
N LEU A 457 -12.46 -11.99 2.46
CA LEU A 457 -13.62 -12.52 1.74
C LEU A 457 -14.63 -13.16 2.70
N ARG A 458 -14.16 -13.86 3.74
CA ARG A 458 -15.03 -14.30 4.84
C ARG A 458 -15.67 -13.11 5.57
N CYS A 459 -14.92 -12.01 5.77
CA CYS A 459 -15.48 -10.82 6.41
C CYS A 459 -16.64 -10.23 5.60
N LEU A 460 -16.52 -10.20 4.26
CA LEU A 460 -17.61 -9.81 3.37
C LEU A 460 -18.83 -10.72 3.57
N VAL A 461 -18.68 -12.04 3.46
CA VAL A 461 -19.81 -12.98 3.63
C VAL A 461 -20.50 -12.83 5.00
N ASN A 462 -19.72 -12.65 6.07
CA ASN A 462 -20.26 -12.54 7.43
C ASN A 462 -20.78 -11.13 7.77
N GLY A 463 -20.46 -10.11 6.96
CA GLY A 463 -20.75 -8.71 7.27
C GLY A 463 -19.96 -8.15 8.45
N CYS A 464 -18.85 -8.78 8.85
CA CYS A 464 -17.95 -8.21 9.85
C CYS A 464 -16.94 -7.28 9.16
N CYS A 465 -16.38 -6.36 9.93
CA CYS A 465 -15.49 -5.31 9.46
C CYS A 465 -16.08 -4.42 8.37
N HIS A 466 -17.40 -4.24 8.31
CA HIS A 466 -18.06 -3.36 7.34
C HIS A 466 -17.72 -1.88 7.60
N GLY A 467 -17.85 -1.07 6.56
CA GLY A 467 -17.64 0.37 6.62
C GLY A 467 -18.83 1.14 7.19
N HIS A 468 -18.60 2.42 7.49
CA HIS A 468 -19.70 3.35 7.77
C HIS A 468 -20.45 3.73 6.47
N PRO A 469 -21.65 4.31 6.59
CA PRO A 469 -22.42 4.76 5.43
C PRO A 469 -21.66 5.74 4.54
N VAL A 470 -21.87 5.62 3.23
CA VAL A 470 -21.26 6.49 2.20
C VAL A 470 -22.31 6.88 1.16
N ASP A 471 -22.35 8.16 0.80
CA ASP A 471 -23.36 8.67 -0.14
C ASP A 471 -23.06 8.31 -1.60
N ASN A 472 -21.80 7.97 -1.92
CA ASN A 472 -21.38 7.73 -3.29
C ASN A 472 -21.57 6.24 -3.71
N PRO A 473 -22.50 5.94 -4.63
CA PRO A 473 -22.74 4.57 -5.11
C PRO A 473 -21.56 3.99 -5.90
N GLU A 474 -20.68 4.83 -6.45
CA GLU A 474 -19.46 4.37 -7.14
C GLU A 474 -18.39 3.83 -6.17
N VAL A 475 -18.57 4.04 -4.86
CA VAL A 475 -17.64 3.64 -3.80
C VAL A 475 -18.21 2.54 -2.91
N GLY A 476 -19.49 2.64 -2.54
CA GLY A 476 -20.12 1.76 -1.54
C GLY A 476 -20.59 0.39 -2.08
N ILE A 477 -20.77 -0.56 -1.16
CA ILE A 477 -21.45 -1.85 -1.39
C ILE A 477 -22.65 -1.99 -0.44
N ARG A 478 -23.60 -2.86 -0.77
CA ARG A 478 -24.80 -3.14 0.04
C ARG A 478 -24.86 -4.57 0.55
N TYR A 479 -25.52 -4.74 1.70
CA TYR A 479 -25.80 -6.03 2.31
C TYR A 479 -27.30 -6.24 2.45
N PHE A 480 -27.78 -7.41 2.06
CA PHE A 480 -29.18 -7.81 2.07
C PHE A 480 -29.43 -9.10 2.85
N HIS A 481 -28.43 -9.97 2.94
CA HIS A 481 -28.58 -11.29 3.56
C HIS A 481 -28.78 -11.19 5.08
N GLU A 482 -29.84 -11.81 5.62
CA GLU A 482 -30.24 -11.64 7.03
C GLU A 482 -29.21 -12.17 8.03
N ARG A 483 -28.46 -13.21 7.66
CA ARG A 483 -27.35 -13.75 8.47
C ARG A 483 -26.12 -12.85 8.51
N SER A 484 -26.03 -11.85 7.63
CA SER A 484 -24.95 -10.86 7.69
C SER A 484 -25.07 -10.04 8.97
N ARG A 485 -23.95 -9.80 9.66
CA ARG A 485 -23.92 -8.93 10.84
C ARG A 485 -24.34 -7.49 10.54
N VAL A 486 -24.18 -7.05 9.29
CA VAL A 486 -24.67 -5.74 8.84
C VAL A 486 -26.19 -5.65 9.00
N CYS A 487 -26.90 -6.70 8.59
CA CYS A 487 -28.35 -6.77 8.67
C CYS A 487 -28.83 -7.12 10.08
N GLY A 488 -28.26 -8.15 10.70
CA GLY A 488 -28.74 -8.70 11.97
C GLY A 488 -28.25 -8.00 13.24
N ILE A 489 -27.17 -7.21 13.17
CA ILE A 489 -26.60 -6.52 14.34
C ILE A 489 -26.58 -5.00 14.14
N SER A 490 -26.07 -4.52 13.00
CA SER A 490 -25.93 -3.08 12.77
C SER A 490 -27.21 -2.38 12.27
N GLY A 491 -28.19 -3.13 11.75
CA GLY A 491 -29.42 -2.55 11.19
C GLY A 491 -29.22 -1.75 9.91
N LEU A 492 -28.13 -1.98 9.17
CA LEU A 492 -27.74 -1.21 7.97
C LEU A 492 -28.07 -1.96 6.66
N LYS A 493 -29.16 -2.73 6.66
CA LYS A 493 -29.59 -3.50 5.48
C LYS A 493 -29.92 -2.55 4.33
N GLY A 494 -29.35 -2.80 3.14
CA GLY A 494 -29.57 -1.99 1.94
C GLY A 494 -28.85 -0.64 1.89
N GLU A 495 -28.22 -0.20 2.98
CA GLU A 495 -27.43 1.02 3.02
C GLU A 495 -26.12 0.88 2.24
N LEU A 496 -25.67 1.97 1.62
CA LEU A 496 -24.37 2.02 0.96
C LEU A 496 -23.27 2.15 2.01
N LEU A 497 -22.41 1.14 2.12
CA LEU A 497 -21.31 1.12 3.08
C LEU A 497 -19.96 1.11 2.38
N HIS A 498 -18.96 1.77 2.97
CA HIS A 498 -17.57 1.60 2.52
C HIS A 498 -17.18 0.11 2.51
N PRO A 499 -16.66 -0.46 1.40
CA PRO A 499 -16.18 -1.85 1.38
C PRO A 499 -14.78 -1.94 2.01
N THR A 500 -14.69 -1.67 3.32
CA THR A 500 -13.44 -1.75 4.09
C THR A 500 -12.72 -3.10 3.97
N PRO A 501 -13.39 -4.28 3.87
CA PRO A 501 -12.70 -5.52 3.56
C PRO A 501 -11.98 -5.50 2.20
N LEU A 502 -12.59 -4.89 1.17
CA LEU A 502 -11.96 -4.71 -0.14
C LEU A 502 -10.75 -3.76 -0.07
N TYR A 503 -10.83 -2.70 0.73
CA TYR A 503 -9.71 -1.78 0.93
C TYR A 503 -8.52 -2.53 1.54
N ALA A 504 -8.79 -3.38 2.54
CA ALA A 504 -7.78 -4.24 3.17
C ALA A 504 -7.21 -5.26 2.18
N ILE A 505 -8.03 -5.91 1.34
CA ILE A 505 -7.57 -6.84 0.30
C ILE A 505 -6.55 -6.16 -0.63
N LEU A 506 -6.89 -4.98 -1.16
CA LEU A 506 -6.03 -4.26 -2.09
C LEU A 506 -4.69 -3.86 -1.45
N TRP A 507 -4.73 -3.36 -0.22
CA TRP A 507 -3.51 -2.98 0.50
C TRP A 507 -2.63 -4.20 0.82
N LEU A 508 -3.22 -5.26 1.38
CA LEU A 508 -2.48 -6.47 1.77
C LEU A 508 -1.88 -7.18 0.57
N PHE A 509 -2.57 -7.17 -0.57
CA PHE A 509 -2.05 -7.74 -1.81
C PHE A 509 -0.76 -7.04 -2.26
N LEU A 510 -0.72 -5.70 -2.18
CA LEU A 510 0.48 -4.91 -2.45
C LEU A 510 1.59 -5.21 -1.44
N VAL A 511 1.26 -5.27 -0.14
CA VAL A 511 2.24 -5.58 0.92
C VAL A 511 2.90 -6.95 0.70
N GLY A 512 2.12 -7.99 0.38
CA GLY A 512 2.65 -9.33 0.18
C GLY A 512 3.75 -9.39 -0.89
N PHE A 513 3.57 -8.70 -2.00
CA PHE A 513 4.60 -8.64 -3.04
C PHE A 513 5.83 -7.82 -2.68
N ILE A 514 5.67 -6.72 -1.92
CA ILE A 514 6.84 -5.98 -1.40
C ILE A 514 7.68 -6.92 -0.54
N LEU A 515 7.05 -7.67 0.36
CA LEU A 515 7.74 -8.62 1.23
C LEU A 515 8.34 -9.79 0.45
N LEU A 516 7.67 -10.26 -0.61
CA LEU A 516 8.22 -11.28 -1.51
C LEU A 516 9.46 -10.77 -2.26
N GLY A 517 9.44 -9.51 -2.71
CA GLY A 517 10.61 -8.85 -3.29
C GLY A 517 11.77 -8.86 -2.31
N LEU A 518 11.55 -8.43 -1.07
CA LEU A 518 12.58 -8.45 -0.02
C LEU A 518 13.11 -9.86 0.27
N TRP A 519 12.22 -10.86 0.30
CA TRP A 519 12.62 -12.26 0.46
C TRP A 519 13.53 -12.73 -0.68
N ASN A 520 13.16 -12.43 -1.93
CA ASN A 520 13.94 -12.78 -3.11
C ASN A 520 15.28 -12.03 -3.21
N HIS A 521 15.37 -10.86 -2.56
CA HIS A 521 16.61 -10.10 -2.41
C HIS A 521 17.41 -10.46 -1.14
N HIS A 522 17.05 -11.55 -0.46
CA HIS A 522 17.76 -12.08 0.70
C HIS A 522 17.87 -11.10 1.88
N TYR A 523 16.82 -10.32 2.14
CA TYR A 523 16.73 -9.56 3.39
C TYR A 523 16.51 -10.50 4.59
N SER A 524 16.98 -10.10 5.78
CA SER A 524 16.86 -10.90 7.00
C SER A 524 15.40 -11.07 7.45
N ALA A 525 15.10 -12.19 8.10
CA ALA A 525 13.75 -12.47 8.58
C ALA A 525 13.20 -11.42 9.58
N PRO A 526 13.97 -10.90 10.56
CA PRO A 526 13.48 -9.82 11.43
C PRO A 526 13.13 -8.55 10.67
N PHE A 527 13.91 -8.20 9.64
CA PHE A 527 13.64 -7.03 8.80
C PHE A 527 12.33 -7.18 8.02
N ILE A 528 12.13 -8.35 7.38
CA ILE A 528 10.88 -8.66 6.66
C ILE A 528 9.68 -8.65 7.61
N PHE A 529 9.80 -9.24 8.79
CA PHE A 529 8.74 -9.21 9.80
C PHE A 529 8.46 -7.78 10.31
N GLY A 530 9.51 -6.98 10.53
CA GLY A 530 9.39 -5.58 10.93
C GLY A 530 8.63 -4.76 9.90
N LEU A 531 8.97 -4.90 8.62
CA LEU A 531 8.25 -4.24 7.52
C LEU A 531 6.83 -4.76 7.34
N TYR A 532 6.58 -6.05 7.55
CA TYR A 532 5.22 -6.58 7.61
C TYR A 532 4.38 -5.85 8.66
N LEU A 533 4.89 -5.69 9.90
CA LEU A 533 4.18 -4.99 10.98
C LEU A 533 3.97 -3.51 10.70
N ILE A 534 4.97 -2.84 10.10
CA ILE A 534 4.87 -1.42 9.71
C ILE A 534 3.80 -1.26 8.64
N LEU A 535 3.91 -1.96 7.51
CA LEU A 535 3.04 -1.76 6.36
C LEU A 535 1.60 -2.20 6.66
N THR A 536 1.40 -3.33 7.34
CA THR A 536 0.06 -3.75 7.75
C THR A 536 -0.53 -2.83 8.82
N GLY A 537 0.29 -2.31 9.75
CA GLY A 537 -0.12 -1.30 10.71
C GLY A 537 -0.61 -0.01 10.06
N LEU A 538 0.13 0.52 9.07
CA LEU A 538 -0.28 1.71 8.32
C LEU A 538 -1.61 1.50 7.59
N GLY A 539 -1.77 0.39 6.89
CA GLY A 539 -3.03 0.05 6.23
C GLY A 539 -4.19 -0.11 7.23
N ARG A 540 -3.94 -0.75 8.38
CA ARG A 540 -4.93 -0.94 9.44
C ARG A 540 -5.38 0.39 10.06
N PHE A 541 -4.46 1.33 10.26
CA PHE A 541 -4.78 2.66 10.77
C PHE A 541 -5.80 3.39 9.87
N VAL A 542 -5.61 3.27 8.55
CA VAL A 542 -6.53 3.84 7.55
C VAL A 542 -7.83 3.05 7.50
N GLU A 543 -7.78 1.73 7.32
CA GLU A 543 -8.97 0.85 7.26
C GLU A 543 -9.91 1.10 8.43
N GLU A 544 -9.36 1.14 9.64
CA GLU A 544 -10.13 1.31 10.88
C GLU A 544 -10.90 2.63 10.93
N ALA A 545 -10.37 3.69 10.30
CA ALA A 545 -11.03 4.99 10.24
C ALA A 545 -12.34 4.95 9.43
N TYR A 546 -12.43 4.05 8.44
CA TYR A 546 -13.61 3.89 7.58
C TYR A 546 -14.58 2.82 8.09
N ARG A 547 -14.26 2.05 9.14
CA ARG A 547 -15.16 1.01 9.66
C ARG A 547 -16.42 1.61 10.31
N GLY A 548 -17.54 0.91 10.20
CA GLY A 548 -18.84 1.31 10.75
C GLY A 548 -19.23 0.60 12.06
N GLU A 549 -18.35 -0.26 12.60
CA GLU A 549 -18.64 -1.03 13.81
C GLU A 549 -18.67 -0.16 15.06
N VAL A 550 -19.85 -0.06 15.67
CA VAL A 550 -20.14 0.75 16.87
C VAL A 550 -19.39 0.27 18.13
N GLN A 551 -18.92 -0.98 18.13
CA GLN A 551 -18.35 -1.66 19.30
C GLN A 551 -16.91 -1.24 19.65
N THR A 552 -16.22 -0.49 18.78
CA THR A 552 -14.81 -0.16 18.99
C THR A 552 -14.67 1.09 19.86
N PRO A 553 -14.04 1.02 21.05
CA PRO A 553 -13.85 2.19 21.91
C PRO A 553 -12.99 3.27 21.24
N ILE A 554 -13.37 4.54 21.44
CA ILE A 554 -12.59 5.70 21.03
C ILE A 554 -11.81 6.22 22.24
N LEU A 555 -10.49 6.22 22.15
CA LEU A 555 -9.57 6.67 23.19
C LEU A 555 -8.79 7.88 22.66
N ARG A 556 -8.96 9.05 23.29
CA ARG A 556 -8.25 10.30 22.93
C ARG A 556 -8.34 10.67 21.44
N GLY A 557 -9.51 10.49 20.83
CA GLY A 557 -9.79 10.87 19.44
C GLY A 557 -9.46 9.80 18.40
N LEU A 558 -8.78 8.70 18.76
CA LEU A 558 -8.51 7.56 17.88
C LEU A 558 -9.26 6.32 18.37
N ARG A 559 -9.64 5.45 17.43
CA ARG A 559 -10.21 4.14 17.76
C ARG A 559 -9.15 3.24 18.38
N LEU A 560 -9.54 2.32 19.26
CA LEU A 560 -8.62 1.37 19.91
C LEU A 560 -7.70 0.67 18.91
N TYR A 561 -8.23 0.22 17.77
CA TYR A 561 -7.42 -0.47 16.76
C TYR A 561 -6.47 0.44 15.96
N GLN A 562 -6.70 1.75 15.95
CA GLN A 562 -5.72 2.71 15.42
C GLN A 562 -4.53 2.85 16.38
N TRP A 563 -4.75 2.78 17.70
CA TRP A 563 -3.65 2.72 18.67
C TRP A 563 -2.84 1.42 18.54
N THR A 564 -3.50 0.27 18.37
CA THR A 564 -2.78 -0.99 18.14
C THR A 564 -2.01 -0.97 16.82
N ALA A 565 -2.52 -0.28 15.80
CA ALA A 565 -1.80 -0.08 14.54
C ALA A 565 -0.54 0.77 14.72
N ILE A 566 -0.60 1.86 15.50
CA ILE A 566 0.59 2.66 15.86
C ILE A 566 1.60 1.80 16.62
N LEU A 567 1.14 1.01 17.59
CA LEU A 567 2.01 0.10 18.34
C LEU A 567 2.67 -0.95 17.42
N SER A 568 1.93 -1.50 16.46
CA SER A 568 2.46 -2.41 15.44
C SER A 568 3.58 -1.77 14.63
N VAL A 569 3.42 -0.51 14.21
CA VAL A 569 4.47 0.24 13.50
C VAL A 569 5.71 0.41 14.36
N LEU A 570 5.57 0.80 15.64
CA LEU A 570 6.69 0.97 16.56
C LEU A 570 7.43 -0.34 16.85
N ILE A 571 6.69 -1.43 17.08
CA ILE A 571 7.26 -2.77 17.23
C ILE A 571 7.98 -3.18 15.95
N GLY A 572 7.38 -2.92 14.79
CA GLY A 572 7.98 -3.22 13.49
C GLY A 572 9.30 -2.48 13.27
N ILE A 573 9.38 -1.19 13.62
CA ILE A 573 10.64 -0.43 13.63
C ILE A 573 11.66 -1.14 14.53
N GLY A 574 11.28 -1.51 15.75
CA GLY A 574 12.16 -2.28 16.66
C GLY A 574 12.68 -3.59 16.07
N PHE A 575 11.84 -4.35 15.35
CA PHE A 575 12.26 -5.58 14.68
C PHE A 575 13.21 -5.36 13.51
N THR A 576 13.09 -4.23 12.80
CA THR A 576 14.07 -3.90 11.75
C THR A 576 15.48 -3.62 12.28
N LEU A 577 15.62 -3.33 13.58
CA LEU A 577 16.92 -3.14 14.23
C LEU A 577 17.62 -4.45 14.61
N ILE A 578 16.90 -5.59 14.55
CA ILE A 578 17.45 -6.89 14.95
C ILE A 578 18.28 -7.45 13.79
N THR A 579 19.57 -7.67 14.05
CA THR A 579 20.51 -8.25 13.10
C THR A 579 20.53 -9.77 13.21
N VAL A 580 20.06 -10.43 12.15
CA VAL A 580 20.15 -11.88 11.95
C VAL A 580 20.65 -12.08 10.53
N GLU A 581 21.60 -12.99 10.33
CA GLU A 581 22.11 -13.29 8.99
C GLU A 581 20.99 -13.79 8.06
N PRO A 582 20.95 -13.32 6.80
CA PRO A 582 20.00 -13.82 5.82
C PRO A 582 20.13 -15.32 5.58
N PHE A 583 19.00 -15.96 5.29
CA PHE A 583 18.96 -17.38 4.94
C PHE A 583 19.02 -17.54 3.42
N PHE A 584 19.96 -18.36 2.94
CA PHE A 584 20.04 -18.76 1.54
C PHE A 584 19.29 -20.07 1.32
N LEU A 585 17.96 -19.97 1.28
CA LEU A 585 17.08 -21.10 1.00
C LEU A 585 16.83 -21.20 -0.50
N ARG A 586 16.76 -22.43 -1.01
CA ARG A 586 16.35 -22.68 -2.40
C ARG A 586 14.85 -22.95 -2.42
N PRO A 587 14.06 -22.14 -3.16
CA PRO A 587 12.66 -22.44 -3.34
C PRO A 587 12.50 -23.83 -3.95
N ASP A 588 11.61 -24.64 -3.38
CA ASP A 588 11.43 -26.02 -3.81
C ASP A 588 9.96 -26.42 -3.76
N PHE A 589 9.49 -27.05 -4.82
CA PHE A 589 8.13 -27.57 -4.91
C PHE A 589 8.13 -29.06 -4.62
N SER A 590 7.41 -29.48 -3.58
CA SER A 590 7.30 -30.89 -3.19
C SER A 590 5.87 -31.33 -2.90
N TRP A 591 5.60 -32.61 -3.11
CA TRP A 591 4.33 -33.23 -2.72
C TRP A 591 4.08 -33.19 -1.21
N ASN A 592 5.14 -33.20 -0.39
CA ASN A 592 5.02 -33.02 1.05
C ASN A 592 4.45 -31.64 1.39
N THR A 593 4.90 -30.60 0.67
CA THR A 593 4.36 -29.24 0.82
C THR A 593 2.88 -29.17 0.42
N VAL A 594 2.51 -29.82 -0.70
CA VAL A 594 1.11 -29.88 -1.16
C VAL A 594 0.23 -30.62 -0.15
N LEU A 595 0.69 -31.75 0.38
CA LEU A 595 -0.03 -32.53 1.38
C LEU A 595 -0.21 -31.76 2.68
N ALA A 596 0.86 -31.13 3.18
CA ALA A 596 0.81 -30.29 4.37
C ALA A 596 -0.19 -29.13 4.19
N ALA A 597 -0.17 -28.47 3.03
CA ALA A 597 -1.11 -27.41 2.69
C ALA A 597 -2.56 -27.92 2.62
N ALA A 598 -2.79 -29.08 1.99
CA ALA A 598 -4.11 -29.70 1.90
C ALA A 598 -4.67 -30.03 3.30
N LEU A 599 -3.87 -30.65 4.17
CA LEU A 599 -4.25 -30.97 5.54
C LEU A 599 -4.56 -29.71 6.35
N GLY A 600 -3.70 -28.69 6.30
CA GLY A 600 -3.91 -27.43 7.01
C GLY A 600 -5.12 -26.65 6.48
N GLY A 601 -5.33 -26.64 5.17
CA GLY A 601 -6.48 -26.02 4.52
C GLY A 601 -7.79 -26.68 4.90
N LEU A 602 -7.87 -28.01 4.82
CA LEU A 602 -9.05 -28.78 5.21
C LEU A 602 -9.35 -28.64 6.70
N PHE A 603 -8.33 -28.71 7.56
CA PHE A 603 -8.47 -28.48 9.00
C PHE A 603 -9.06 -27.09 9.28
N THR A 604 -8.52 -26.06 8.62
CA THR A 604 -8.97 -24.67 8.82
C THR A 604 -10.39 -24.46 8.29
N ALA A 605 -10.72 -25.02 7.12
CA ALA A 605 -12.07 -24.99 6.55
C ALA A 605 -13.09 -25.64 7.49
N PHE A 606 -12.75 -26.81 8.03
CA PHE A 606 -13.60 -27.51 8.99
C PHE A 606 -13.76 -26.71 10.28
N ALA A 607 -12.66 -26.25 10.85
CA ALA A 607 -12.65 -25.51 12.11
C ALA A 607 -13.48 -24.22 12.04
N MET A 608 -13.44 -23.50 10.91
CA MET A 608 -14.04 -22.18 10.75
C MET A 608 -15.31 -22.14 9.88
N GLY A 609 -15.71 -23.25 9.29
CA GLY A 609 -16.85 -23.34 8.37
C GLY A 609 -17.82 -24.49 8.66
N VAL A 610 -17.49 -25.42 9.56
CA VAL A 610 -18.36 -26.54 9.90
C VAL A 610 -18.78 -26.46 11.36
N ASP A 611 -20.08 -26.60 11.61
CA ASP A 611 -20.66 -26.55 12.94
C ASP A 611 -21.83 -27.53 13.11
N PHE A 612 -22.42 -27.53 14.32
CA PHE A 612 -23.43 -28.46 14.79
C PHE A 612 -24.60 -27.66 15.37
N PRO A 613 -25.54 -27.18 14.52
CA PRO A 613 -26.52 -26.16 14.90
C PRO A 613 -27.48 -26.63 16.02
N TYR A 614 -27.70 -27.94 16.12
CA TYR A 614 -28.57 -28.56 17.13
C TYR A 614 -27.85 -28.92 18.44
N SER A 615 -26.54 -28.69 18.53
CA SER A 615 -25.77 -28.99 19.75
C SER A 615 -25.63 -27.75 20.63
N ASN A 616 -25.71 -27.96 21.93
CA ASN A 616 -25.44 -26.94 22.94
C ASN A 616 -24.04 -27.06 23.55
N ALA A 617 -23.25 -28.06 23.14
CA ALA A 617 -21.90 -28.28 23.64
C ALA A 617 -20.97 -27.10 23.33
N ARG A 618 -19.87 -26.97 24.06
CA ARG A 618 -18.81 -26.01 23.72
C ARG A 618 -18.22 -26.35 22.35
N PHE A 619 -17.80 -25.34 21.59
CA PHE A 619 -17.32 -25.47 20.20
C PHE A 619 -18.33 -26.02 19.18
N SER A 620 -19.63 -25.96 19.46
CA SER A 620 -20.64 -26.53 18.57
C SER A 620 -21.16 -25.60 17.48
N ARG A 621 -21.33 -24.29 17.73
CA ARG A 621 -22.06 -23.38 16.82
C ARG A 621 -21.20 -22.22 16.29
N LEU A 622 -21.26 -22.02 14.99
CA LEU A 622 -20.84 -20.84 14.24
C LEU A 622 -22.08 -19.96 13.97
N VAL A 623 -21.88 -18.65 13.86
CA VAL A 623 -22.97 -17.67 13.59
C VAL A 623 -23.16 -17.48 12.10
#